data_AF-A0A8W8NMC7-F1
#
_entry.id   AF-A0A8W8NMC7-F1
#
_cell.length_a   1.000
_cell.length_b   1.000
_cell.length_c   1.000
_cell.angle_alpha   90.00
_cell.angle_beta   90.00
_cell.angle_gamma   90.00
#
_symmetry.space_group_name_H-M   'P 1'
#
loop_
_entity.id
_entity.type
_entity.pdbx_description
1 polymer ?
#
loop_
_entity_poly.entity_id
_entity_poly.type
_entity_poly.pdbx_seq_one_letter_code
_entity_poly.pdbx_strand_id
1 'polypeptide(L)'
;IAEMYTSWMNATASRPISKLDGFERYSVKNGTSVSGSMTISSKQLQLNDAVKGWTVEPGTITIFVGGQQPNQHNLGGSNIINGTLLLYDGHRNSAGTSDCLTFHLIFCIVTFYICSYMAK
;
A
#
# COMPACT_ATOMS: atom_id res chain seq x y z
N ILE A 1 1.73 5.55 16.14
CA ILE A 1 0.84 4.86 15.17
C ILE A 1 1.68 4.66 13.92
N ALA A 2 1.59 3.50 13.28
CA ALA A 2 2.08 3.32 11.92
C ALA A 2 0.89 3.46 10.97
N GLU A 3 1.06 4.20 9.90
CA GLU A 3 0.04 4.53 8.91
C GLU A 3 0.52 4.07 7.54
N MET A 4 -0.37 3.47 6.75
CA MET A 4 -0.12 3.02 5.38
C MET A 4 -0.92 3.88 4.41
N TYR A 5 -0.23 4.57 3.51
CA TYR A 5 -0.84 5.35 2.44
C TYR A 5 -0.54 4.76 1.07
N THR A 6 -1.49 4.85 0.14
CA THR A 6 -1.25 4.59 -1.28
C THR A 6 -1.37 5.86 -2.12
N SER A 7 -0.56 5.94 -3.16
CA SER A 7 -0.62 6.95 -4.19
C SER A 7 -0.56 6.30 -5.57
N TRP A 8 -1.55 6.58 -6.40
CA TRP A 8 -1.62 6.05 -7.76
C TRP A 8 -0.92 6.99 -8.73
N MET A 9 0.15 6.53 -9.37
CA MET A 9 1.01 7.36 -10.21
C MET A 9 0.41 7.64 -11.59
N ASN A 10 -0.24 6.65 -12.20
CA ASN A 10 -0.66 6.69 -13.61
C ASN A 10 -2.05 6.07 -13.86
N ALA A 11 -2.98 6.18 -12.91
CA ALA A 11 -4.36 5.71 -13.12
C ALA A 11 -5.13 6.62 -14.09
N THR A 12 -6.17 6.07 -14.72
CA THR A 12 -7.09 6.78 -15.59
C THR A 12 -8.25 7.40 -14.83
N ALA A 13 -8.73 6.73 -13.78
CA ALA A 13 -9.75 7.28 -12.89
C ALA A 13 -9.21 8.41 -11.99
N SER A 14 -10.10 9.32 -11.60
CA SER A 14 -9.82 10.37 -10.62
C SER A 14 -9.59 9.75 -9.24
N ARG A 15 -8.58 10.24 -8.52
CA ARG A 15 -8.13 9.67 -7.25
C ARG A 15 -7.43 10.72 -6.36
N PRO A 16 -7.36 10.49 -5.05
CA PRO A 16 -6.54 11.30 -4.15
C PRO A 16 -5.05 11.21 -4.51
N ILE A 17 -4.31 12.29 -4.22
CA ILE A 17 -2.84 12.29 -4.30
C ILE A 17 -2.24 11.25 -3.34
N SER A 18 -2.83 11.10 -2.16
CA SER A 18 -2.47 10.08 -1.18
C SER A 18 -3.72 9.68 -0.41
N LYS A 19 -3.89 8.39 -0.15
CA LYS A 19 -5.05 7.83 0.53
C LYS A 19 -4.58 6.94 1.68
N LEU A 20 -5.16 7.12 2.87
CA LEU A 20 -4.89 6.25 4.02
C LEU A 20 -5.63 4.92 3.82
N ASP A 21 -4.88 3.82 3.68
CA ASP A 21 -5.43 2.48 3.46
C ASP A 21 -5.36 1.59 4.70
N GLY A 22 -4.54 1.94 5.69
CA GLY A 22 -4.48 1.20 6.95
C GLY A 22 -3.69 1.93 8.03
N PHE A 23 -3.88 1.52 9.27
CA PHE A 23 -3.09 1.99 10.40
C PHE A 23 -3.01 0.92 11.49
N GLU A 24 -1.91 0.92 12.23
CA GLU A 24 -1.71 0.03 13.37
C GLU A 24 -1.08 0.77 14.56
N ARG A 25 -1.56 0.45 15.77
CA ARG A 25 -1.06 1.04 17.01
C ARG A 25 -0.17 0.04 17.75
N TYR A 26 1.13 0.29 17.73
CA TYR A 26 2.08 -0.47 18.55
C TYR A 26 2.29 0.16 19.92
N SER A 27 2.36 -0.68 20.95
CA SER A 27 2.87 -0.32 22.27
C SER A 27 4.33 -0.74 22.35
N VAL A 28 5.24 0.23 22.37
CA VAL A 28 6.69 0.00 22.36
C VAL A 28 7.25 0.30 23.75
N LYS A 29 7.97 -0.65 24.35
CA LYS A 29 8.67 -0.42 25.61
C LYS A 29 9.96 0.38 25.35
N ASN A 30 10.36 1.22 26.29
CA ASN A 30 11.60 2.00 26.16
C ASN A 30 12.80 1.07 25.87
N GLY A 31 13.60 1.43 24.86
CA GLY A 31 14.77 0.66 24.43
C GLY A 31 14.48 -0.63 23.64
N THR A 32 13.22 -0.87 23.24
CA THR A 32 12.85 -2.05 22.43
C THR A 32 12.37 -1.67 21.04
N SER A 33 12.48 -2.61 20.10
CA SER A 33 11.88 -2.51 18.77
C SER A 33 10.66 -3.43 18.66
N VAL A 34 9.67 -3.01 17.89
CA VAL A 34 8.51 -3.82 17.52
C VAL A 34 8.50 -3.96 16.00
N SER A 35 8.18 -5.17 15.54
CA SER A 35 7.92 -5.45 14.13
C SER A 35 6.44 -5.74 13.95
N GLY A 36 5.89 -5.30 12.82
CA GLY A 36 4.51 -5.56 12.48
C GLY A 36 4.34 -5.71 10.98
N SER A 37 3.16 -6.18 10.57
CA SER A 37 2.83 -6.30 9.17
C SER A 37 1.50 -5.65 8.87
N MET A 38 1.46 -4.93 7.75
CA MET A 38 0.23 -4.36 7.23
C MET A 38 -0.08 -4.98 5.88
N THR A 39 -1.35 -5.26 5.67
CA THR A 39 -1.83 -5.92 4.47
C THR A 39 -2.76 -4.99 3.71
N ILE A 40 -2.57 -4.90 2.40
CA ILE A 40 -3.47 -4.20 1.50
C ILE A 40 -4.16 -5.18 0.55
N SER A 41 -5.47 -5.08 0.48
CA SER A 41 -6.30 -5.90 -0.41
C SER A 41 -6.49 -5.21 -1.76
N SER A 42 -6.78 -6.00 -2.79
CA SER A 42 -7.17 -5.47 -4.12
C SER A 42 -8.39 -4.54 -4.03
N LYS A 43 -9.34 -4.82 -3.13
CA LYS A 43 -10.52 -3.97 -2.90
C LYS A 43 -10.14 -2.57 -2.41
N GLN A 44 -9.16 -2.45 -1.52
CA GLN A 44 -8.63 -1.16 -1.09
C GLN A 44 -7.93 -0.43 -2.24
N LEU A 45 -7.40 -1.14 -3.24
CA LEU A 45 -6.78 -0.53 -4.41
C LEU A 45 -7.78 -0.12 -5.50
N GLN A 46 -9.07 -0.46 -5.39
CA GLN A 46 -10.05 -0.10 -6.42
C GLN A 46 -10.18 1.41 -6.60
N LEU A 47 -10.31 1.81 -7.86
CA LEU A 47 -10.71 3.14 -8.29
C LEU A 47 -12.12 3.06 -8.87
N ASN A 48 -12.88 4.14 -8.69
CA ASN A 48 -14.20 4.24 -9.27
C ASN A 48 -14.10 4.81 -10.69
N ASP A 49 -14.19 3.93 -11.68
CA ASP A 49 -14.28 4.30 -13.08
C ASP A 49 -15.73 4.58 -13.46
N ALA A 50 -15.97 5.64 -14.23
CA ALA A 50 -17.33 6.07 -14.56
C ALA A 50 -18.13 5.05 -15.40
N VAL A 51 -17.44 4.16 -16.13
CA VAL A 51 -18.04 3.16 -17.02
C VAL A 51 -18.02 1.76 -16.39
N LYS A 52 -16.93 1.41 -15.72
CA LYS A 52 -16.68 0.06 -15.18
C LYS A 52 -17.06 -0.07 -13.69
N GLY A 53 -17.33 1.04 -13.01
CA GLY A 53 -17.52 1.08 -11.56
C GLY A 53 -16.21 0.83 -10.81
N TRP A 54 -16.31 0.24 -9.61
CA TRP A 54 -15.15 -0.07 -8.78
C TRP A 54 -14.28 -1.17 -9.42
N THR A 55 -13.11 -0.79 -9.91
CA THR A 55 -12.16 -1.70 -10.55
C THR A 55 -10.73 -1.39 -10.11
N VAL A 56 -9.86 -2.40 -10.11
CA VAL A 56 -8.41 -2.16 -10.03
C VAL A 56 -7.92 -1.94 -11.46
N GLU A 57 -7.21 -0.84 -11.67
CA GLU A 57 -6.59 -0.54 -12.96
C GLU A 57 -5.16 -1.09 -13.01
N PRO A 58 -4.67 -1.54 -14.18
CA PRO A 58 -3.24 -1.70 -14.38
C PRO A 58 -2.53 -0.36 -14.16
N GLY A 59 -1.38 -0.38 -13.50
CA GLY A 59 -0.65 0.84 -13.20
C GLY A 59 0.33 0.68 -12.05
N THR A 60 0.87 1.81 -11.63
CA THR A 60 1.91 1.92 -10.62
C THR A 60 1.33 2.60 -9.38
N ILE A 61 1.48 1.93 -8.23
CA ILE A 61 1.09 2.46 -6.93
C ILE A 61 2.35 2.61 -6.09
N THR A 62 2.55 3.79 -5.52
CA THR A 62 3.53 3.98 -4.45
C THR A 62 2.83 3.77 -3.11
N ILE A 63 3.42 2.93 -2.28
CA ILE A 63 2.95 2.61 -0.94
C ILE A 63 3.91 3.27 0.04
N PHE A 64 3.37 4.04 0.96
CA PHE A 64 4.10 4.71 2.03
C PHE A 64 3.71 4.08 3.35
N VAL A 65 4.67 3.83 4.22
CA VAL A 65 4.39 3.47 5.61
C VAL A 65 5.21 4.33 6.54
N GLY A 66 4.60 4.88 7.58
CA GLY A 66 5.31 5.70 8.53
C GLY A 66 4.46 6.22 9.68
N GLY A 67 5.01 7.16 10.44
CA GLY A 67 4.30 7.83 11.53
C GLY A 67 3.47 9.04 11.11
N GLN A 68 3.35 9.31 9.81
CA GLN A 68 2.71 10.53 9.27
C GLN A 68 2.32 10.35 7.79
N GLN A 69 1.48 11.26 7.28
CA GLN A 69 1.13 11.32 5.85
C GLN A 69 2.36 11.71 4.98
N PRO A 70 2.52 11.12 3.78
CA PRO A 70 3.57 11.51 2.84
C PRO A 70 3.54 13.01 2.51
N ASN A 71 4.74 13.57 2.34
CA ASN A 71 4.99 14.97 1.96
C ASN A 71 4.41 16.03 2.91
N GLN A 72 4.08 15.66 4.14
CA GLN A 72 3.74 16.65 5.16
C GLN A 72 4.99 17.33 5.72
N HIS A 73 4.92 18.64 5.84
CA HIS A 73 5.97 19.45 6.44
C HIS A 73 5.88 19.33 7.97
N ASN A 74 6.68 18.43 8.54
CA ASN A 74 6.77 18.27 9.98
C ASN A 74 7.99 19.01 10.54
N LEU A 75 7.87 19.52 11.77
CA LEU A 75 8.94 20.23 12.48
C LEU A 75 10.10 19.31 12.92
N GLY A 76 10.04 18.01 12.58
CA GLY A 76 11.05 16.98 12.88
C GLY A 76 11.35 16.08 11.67
N GLY A 77 12.26 15.12 11.86
CA GLY A 77 12.64 14.17 10.80
C GLY A 77 11.47 13.29 10.32
N SER A 78 11.44 12.98 9.03
CA SER A 78 10.45 12.07 8.45
C SER A 78 10.82 10.61 8.73
N ASN A 79 9.87 9.85 9.29
CA ASN A 79 9.91 8.39 9.40
C ASN A 79 8.85 7.82 8.45
N ILE A 80 9.08 7.96 7.15
CA ILE A 80 8.27 7.32 6.12
C ILE A 80 9.21 6.50 5.25
N ILE A 81 8.87 5.23 5.10
CA ILE A 81 9.45 4.31 4.13
C ILE A 81 8.47 4.19 2.95
N ASN A 82 8.97 3.90 1.75
CA ASN A 82 8.11 3.68 0.60
C ASN A 82 8.56 2.51 -0.28
N GLY A 83 7.63 2.00 -1.07
CA GLY A 83 7.86 0.97 -2.07
C GLY A 83 6.89 1.12 -3.23
N THR A 84 7.22 0.50 -4.36
CA THR A 84 6.42 0.59 -5.59
C THR A 84 5.80 -0.76 -5.93
N LEU A 85 4.50 -0.75 -6.19
CA LEU A 85 3.73 -1.88 -6.68
C LEU A 85 3.36 -1.64 -8.13
N LEU A 86 3.76 -2.56 -9.01
CA LEU A 86 3.38 -2.58 -10.42
C LEU A 86 2.26 -3.60 -10.63
N LEU A 87 1.11 -3.13 -11.10
CA LEU A 87 -0.04 -3.93 -11.47
C LEU A 87 -0.14 -4.02 -12.99
N TYR A 88 -0.07 -5.23 -13.52
CA TYR A 88 -0.25 -5.50 -14.95
C TYR A 88 -1.69 -5.91 -15.24
N ASP A 89 -2.16 -5.68 -16.46
CA ASP A 89 -3.40 -6.31 -16.89
C ASP A 89 -3.19 -7.82 -16.96
N GLY A 90 -4.02 -8.56 -16.23
CA GLY A 90 -4.20 -9.97 -16.47
C GLY A 90 -5.31 -10.09 -17.50
N HIS A 91 -4.97 -10.46 -18.74
CA HIS A 91 -5.96 -10.70 -19.78
C HIS A 91 -7.07 -11.64 -19.26
N ARG A 92 -8.32 -11.19 -19.37
CA ARG A 92 -9.52 -11.85 -18.81
C ARG A 92 -9.64 -13.27 -19.35
N ASN A 93 -9.42 -14.29 -18.51
CA ASN A 93 -10.02 -15.63 -18.54
C ASN A 93 -9.46 -16.44 -17.36
N SER A 94 -10.14 -16.47 -16.22
CA SER A 94 -10.24 -17.61 -15.28
C SER A 94 -10.68 -17.15 -13.90
N ALA A 95 -11.58 -17.92 -13.32
CA ALA A 95 -12.14 -17.71 -11.99
C ALA A 95 -11.07 -17.97 -10.90
N GLY A 96 -11.09 -17.16 -9.82
CA GLY A 96 -10.58 -17.60 -8.51
C GLY A 96 -9.54 -16.70 -7.82
N THR A 97 -9.96 -16.23 -6.63
CA THR A 97 -9.17 -15.90 -5.43
C THR A 97 -8.41 -14.56 -5.37
N SER A 98 -8.67 -13.84 -4.27
CA SER A 98 -8.12 -12.54 -3.90
C SER A 98 -6.84 -12.71 -3.07
N ASP A 99 -5.71 -12.22 -3.59
CA ASP A 99 -4.43 -12.29 -2.87
C ASP A 99 -4.04 -10.93 -2.26
N CYS A 100 -3.67 -10.99 -0.99
CA CYS A 100 -3.30 -9.87 -0.13
C CYS A 100 -1.79 -9.59 -0.22
N LEU A 101 -1.39 -8.34 -0.42
CA LEU A 101 0.02 -7.93 -0.33
C LEU A 101 0.37 -7.65 1.12
N THR A 102 1.38 -8.35 1.67
CA THR A 102 1.80 -8.23 3.07
C THR A 102 3.14 -7.50 3.18
N PHE A 103 3.14 -6.35 3.83
CA PHE A 103 4.34 -5.56 4.11
C PHE A 103 4.85 -5.87 5.51
N HIS A 104 6.11 -6.27 5.67
CA HIS A 104 6.75 -6.43 6.97
C HIS A 104 7.55 -5.16 7.31
N LEU A 105 7.13 -4.45 8.35
CA LEU A 105 7.93 -3.39 8.95
C LEU A 105 8.71 -3.96 10.12
N ILE A 106 10.04 -3.99 9.97
CA ILE A 106 10.94 -4.07 11.10
C ILE A 106 11.52 -2.67 11.25
N PHE A 107 11.37 -2.05 12.42
CA PHE A 107 12.06 -0.81 12.78
C PHE A 107 13.57 -1.08 12.95
N CYS A 108 14.24 -1.33 11.81
CA CYS A 108 15.67 -1.23 11.50
C CYS A 108 15.97 -1.74 10.07
N ILE A 109 15.13 -2.62 9.49
CA ILE A 109 15.30 -3.21 8.15
C ILE A 109 13.91 -3.48 7.56
N VAL A 110 13.45 -2.69 6.60
CA VAL A 110 12.19 -2.98 5.91
C VAL A 110 12.43 -4.15 4.95
N THR A 111 11.80 -5.30 5.22
CA THR A 111 11.83 -6.43 4.29
C THR A 111 10.54 -6.41 3.47
N PHE A 112 10.66 -6.04 2.19
CA PHE A 112 9.56 -6.14 1.23
C PHE A 112 9.40 -7.59 0.76
N TYR A 113 8.22 -8.17 0.95
CA TYR A 113 7.82 -9.39 0.23
C TYR A 113 6.74 -9.01 -0.78
N ILE A 114 7.14 -8.91 -2.05
CA ILE A 114 6.22 -8.81 -3.17
C ILE A 114 5.77 -10.25 -3.49
N CYS A 115 4.56 -10.62 -3.11
CA CYS A 115 3.91 -11.78 -3.71
C CYS A 115 3.41 -11.35 -5.08
N SER A 116 4.14 -11.74 -6.12
CA SER A 116 3.74 -11.55 -7.50
C SER A 116 2.42 -12.28 -7.75
N TYR A 117 1.41 -11.56 -8.23
CA TYR A 117 0.28 -12.16 -8.91
C TYR A 117 0.81 -12.82 -10.18
N MET A 118 0.96 -14.15 -10.16
CA MET A 118 1.01 -14.95 -11.37
C MET A 118 -0.36 -15.60 -11.51
N ALA A 119 -1.19 -14.99 -12.36
CA ALA A 119 -2.33 -15.71 -12.93
C ALA A 119 -1.79 -16.98 -13.61
N LYS A 120 -2.42 -18.11 -13.30
CA LYS A 120 -2.15 -19.38 -13.98
C LYS A 120 -2.85 -19.41 -15.34
#